data_AF-A0AAV4N2D2-F1
#
_entry.id   AF-A0AAV4N2D2-F1
#
_cell.length_a   1.000
_cell.length_b   1.000
_cell.length_c   1.000
_cell.angle_alpha   90.00
_cell.angle_beta   90.00
_cell.angle_gamma   90.00
#
_symmetry.space_group_name_H-M   'P 1'
#
loop_
_entity.id
_entity.type
_entity.pdbx_description
1 polymer ?
#
loop_
_entity_poly.entity_id
_entity_poly.type
_entity_poly.pdbx_seq_one_letter_code
_entity_poly.pdbx_strand_id
1 'polypeptide(L)'
;MEVESVLVTGANRGIGFEFVKQLLRLPKPPHYVFATYRDEKRTQALEEVKEAYKQTQVVLIKMDIEKTNEIEKTKKKIVEESLVIRTKSFD
;
A
#
# COMPACT_ATOMS: atom_id res chain seq x y z
N MET A 1 -3.56 12.20 -13.41
CA MET A 1 -4.00 12.23 -12.00
C MET A 1 -2.74 12.26 -11.16
N GLU A 2 -2.55 13.29 -10.35
CA GLU A 2 -1.49 13.31 -9.34
C GLU A 2 -2.16 13.00 -7.99
N VAL A 3 -1.74 11.91 -7.37
CA VAL A 3 -2.25 11.45 -6.07
C VAL A 3 -1.06 11.17 -5.18
N GLU A 4 -1.08 11.71 -3.97
CA GLU A 4 0.00 11.51 -3.00
C GLU A 4 0.04 10.07 -2.49
N SER A 5 -1.13 9.56 -2.09
CA SER A 5 -1.29 8.26 -1.44
C SER A 5 -2.51 7.53 -1.96
N VAL A 6 -2.41 6.21 -2.10
CA VAL A 6 -3.53 5.34 -2.47
C VAL A 6 -3.65 4.17 -1.48
N LEU A 7 -4.87 3.87 -1.03
CA LEU A 7 -5.20 2.64 -0.28
C LEU A 7 -5.91 1.67 -1.22
N VAL A 8 -5.38 0.46 -1.37
CA VAL A 8 -5.98 -0.60 -2.19
C VAL A 8 -6.47 -1.74 -1.30
N THR A 9 -7.79 -1.98 -1.29
CA THR A 9 -8.40 -3.12 -0.61
C THR A 9 -8.29 -4.39 -1.46
N GLY A 10 -7.91 -5.52 -0.86
CA GLY A 10 -7.77 -6.79 -1.59
C GLY A 10 -6.65 -6.78 -2.64
N ALA A 11 -5.50 -6.19 -2.31
CA ALA A 11 -4.40 -5.93 -3.23
C ALA A 11 -3.54 -7.15 -3.59
N ASN A 12 -3.70 -8.28 -2.90
CA ASN A 12 -2.81 -9.45 -3.06
C ASN A 12 -3.16 -10.39 -4.22
N ARG A 13 -4.26 -10.13 -4.95
CA ARG A 13 -4.65 -10.93 -6.12
C ARG A 13 -5.59 -10.16 -7.05
N GLY A 14 -5.83 -10.73 -8.25
CA GLY A 14 -6.85 -10.25 -9.18
C GLY A 14 -6.69 -8.78 -9.54
N ILE A 15 -7.82 -8.07 -9.60
CA ILE A 15 -7.86 -6.66 -10.02
C ILE A 15 -7.09 -5.77 -9.06
N GLY A 16 -7.21 -5.98 -7.74
CA GLY A 16 -6.47 -5.17 -6.76
C GLY A 16 -4.96 -5.24 -6.97
N PHE A 17 -4.44 -6.43 -7.27
CA PHE A 17 -3.00 -6.61 -7.56
C PHE A 17 -2.57 -5.95 -8.87
N GLU A 18 -3.35 -6.11 -9.95
CA GLU A 18 -3.06 -5.42 -11.21
C GLU A 18 -3.14 -3.91 -11.03
N PHE A 19 -4.10 -3.42 -10.25
CA PHE A 19 -4.28 -1.99 -9.99
C PHE A 19 -3.07 -1.39 -9.29
N VAL A 20 -2.48 -2.10 -8.31
CA VAL A 20 -1.19 -1.69 -7.70
C VAL A 20 -0.10 -1.58 -8.77
N LYS A 21 0.08 -2.58 -9.63
CA LYS A 21 1.10 -2.53 -10.70
C LYS A 21 0.88 -1.37 -11.67
N GLN A 22 -0.37 -1.07 -12.01
CA GLN A 22 -0.70 0.05 -12.91
C GLN A 22 -0.41 1.41 -12.25
N LEU A 23 -0.73 1.58 -10.97
CA LEU A 23 -0.39 2.78 -10.20
C LEU A 23 1.12 3.04 -10.19
N LEU A 24 1.93 1.98 -10.01
CA LEU A 24 3.38 2.05 -9.96
C LEU A 24 4.05 2.34 -11.31
N ARG A 25 3.32 2.14 -12.42
CA ARG A 25 3.79 2.40 -13.79
C ARG A 25 3.35 3.75 -14.34
N LEU A 26 2.60 4.53 -13.57
CA LEU A 26 2.19 5.86 -14.01
C LEU A 26 3.44 6.74 -14.23
N PRO A 27 3.40 7.69 -15.19
CA PRO A 27 4.50 8.63 -15.39
C PRO A 27 4.86 9.44 -14.13
N LYS A 28 3.87 9.66 -13.26
CA LYS A 28 4.01 10.19 -11.91
C LYS A 28 3.28 9.24 -10.96
N PRO A 29 3.96 8.21 -10.43
CA PRO A 29 3.32 7.26 -9.53
C PRO A 29 3.02 7.91 -8.18
N PRO A 30 2.07 7.38 -7.39
CA PRO A 30 1.85 7.85 -6.03
C PRO A 30 3.12 7.71 -5.19
N HIS A 31 3.35 8.61 -4.24
CA HIS A 31 4.44 8.42 -3.27
C HIS A 31 4.18 7.19 -2.39
N TYR A 32 2.92 6.93 -2.05
CA TYR A 32 2.53 5.80 -1.21
C TYR A 32 1.43 4.94 -1.81
N VAL A 33 1.62 3.63 -1.73
CA VAL A 33 0.57 2.64 -2.00
C VAL A 33 0.43 1.73 -0.78
N PHE A 34 -0.67 1.89 -0.05
CA PHE A 34 -1.04 1.00 1.04
C PHE A 34 -1.81 -0.19 0.46
N ALA A 35 -1.13 -1.32 0.30
CA ALA A 35 -1.67 -2.53 -0.30
C ALA A 35 -2.16 -3.48 0.81
N THR A 36 -3.48 -3.67 0.91
CA THR A 36 -4.03 -4.53 1.96
C THR A 36 -4.21 -5.98 1.52
N TYR A 37 -4.13 -6.91 2.47
CA TYR A 37 -4.34 -8.34 2.25
C TYR A 37 -4.95 -9.01 3.48
N ARG A 38 -5.61 -10.16 3.29
CA ARG A 38 -6.16 -10.96 4.41
C ARG A 38 -5.25 -12.11 4.84
N ASP A 39 -4.67 -12.80 3.86
CA ASP A 39 -3.85 -14.00 4.05
C ASP A 39 -2.40 -13.73 3.63
N GLU A 40 -1.48 -13.87 4.60
CA GLU A 40 -0.04 -13.68 4.43
C GLU A 40 0.56 -14.70 3.45
N LYS A 41 -0.05 -15.88 3.30
CA LYS A 41 0.46 -16.92 2.39
C LYS A 41 0.46 -16.49 0.92
N ARG A 42 -0.21 -15.38 0.59
CA ARG A 42 -0.39 -14.88 -0.78
C ARG A 42 0.19 -13.48 -0.98
N THR A 43 1.14 -13.04 -0.15
CA THR A 43 1.76 -11.70 -0.29
C THR A 43 3.05 -11.70 -1.09
N GLN A 44 3.62 -12.86 -1.42
CA GLN A 44 4.90 -12.97 -2.14
C GLN A 44 4.98 -12.08 -3.39
N ALA A 45 3.95 -12.11 -4.24
CA ALA A 45 3.90 -11.27 -5.44
C ALA A 45 3.81 -9.76 -5.14
N LEU A 46 3.19 -9.36 -4.03
CA LEU A 46 3.17 -7.96 -3.59
C LEU A 46 4.53 -7.53 -3.03
N GLU A 47 5.23 -8.41 -2.31
CA GLU A 47 6.59 -8.13 -1.84
C GLU A 47 7.56 -7.98 -3.03
N GLU A 48 7.46 -8.84 -4.05
CA GLU A 48 8.24 -8.70 -5.29
C GLU A 48 7.95 -7.37 -6.00
N VAL A 49 6.69 -6.94 -6.05
CA VAL A 49 6.32 -5.63 -6.61
C VAL A 49 6.90 -4.49 -5.79
N LYS A 50 6.80 -4.53 -4.46
CA LYS A 50 7.42 -3.54 -3.57
C LYS A 50 8.93 -3.45 -3.78
N GLU A 51 9.59 -4.58 -3.98
CA GLU A 51 11.03 -4.61 -4.22
C GLU A 51 11.41 -4.07 -5.60
N ALA A 52 10.60 -4.33 -6.63
CA ALA A 52 10.88 -3.88 -8.00
C ALA A 52 10.69 -2.38 -8.23
N TYR A 53 9.77 -1.71 -7.52
CA TYR A 53 9.40 -0.32 -7.76
C TYR A 53 9.83 0.60 -6.61
N LYS A 54 11.08 1.08 -6.66
CA LYS A 54 11.67 1.91 -5.59
C LYS A 54 11.19 3.38 -5.54
N GLN A 55 10.48 3.84 -6.57
CA GLN A 55 9.99 5.22 -6.66
C GLN A 55 8.75 5.48 -5.78
N THR A 56 8.06 4.42 -5.40
CA THR A 56 6.86 4.46 -4.56
C THR A 56 7.08 3.58 -3.35
N GLN A 57 6.72 4.06 -2.18
CA GLN A 57 6.74 3.25 -0.97
C GLN A 57 5.45 2.41 -0.92
N VAL A 58 5.58 1.12 -1.26
CA VAL A 58 4.49 0.15 -1.14
C VAL A 58 4.49 -0.42 0.28
N VAL A 59 3.41 -0.17 1.02
CA VAL A 59 3.23 -0.61 2.41
C VAL A 59 2.20 -1.71 2.46
N LEU A 60 2.61 -2.89 2.91
CA LEU A 60 1.74 -4.05 3.05
C LEU A 60 1.03 -4.02 4.41
N ILE A 61 -0.30 -4.11 4.41
CA ILE A 61 -1.13 -4.07 5.61
C ILE A 61 -2.10 -5.24 5.66
N LYS A 62 -2.01 -6.07 6.70
CA LYS A 62 -3.00 -7.10 6.94
C LYS A 62 -4.31 -6.47 7.43
N MET A 63 -5.39 -6.70 6.70
CA MET A 63 -6.72 -6.19 7.03
C MET A 63 -7.81 -7.08 6.44
N ASP A 64 -8.71 -7.54 7.30
CA ASP A 64 -10.00 -8.09 6.93
C ASP A 64 -11.09 -7.02 7.04
N ILE A 65 -11.75 -6.72 5.92
CA ILE A 65 -12.78 -5.67 5.83
C ILE A 65 -14.03 -6.02 6.67
N GLU A 66 -14.24 -7.30 6.98
CA GLU A 66 -15.35 -7.75 7.83
C GLU A 66 -15.11 -7.45 9.32
N LYS A 67 -13.90 -7.02 9.69
CA LYS A 67 -13.50 -6.79 11.08
C LYS A 67 -13.20 -5.32 11.34
N THR A 68 -14.15 -4.62 11.96
CA THR A 68 -14.04 -3.19 12.28
C THR A 68 -12.77 -2.84 13.07
N ASN A 69 -12.34 -3.70 13.98
CA ASN A 69 -11.11 -3.49 14.75
C ASN A 69 -9.84 -3.53 13.87
N GLU A 70 -9.82 -4.32 12.79
CA GLU A 70 -8.71 -4.34 11.84
C GLU A 70 -8.72 -3.11 10.92
N ILE A 71 -9.90 -2.59 10.58
CA ILE A 71 -10.04 -1.31 9.86
C ILE A 71 -9.48 -0.15 10.71
N GLU A 72 -9.86 -0.07 11.98
CA GLU A 72 -9.35 0.97 12.89
C GLU A 72 -7.84 0.87 13.10
N LYS A 73 -7.29 -0.35 13.20
CA LYS A 73 -5.83 -0.56 13.24
C LYS A 73 -5.15 -0.10 11.95
N THR A 74 -5.76 -0.39 10.79
CA THR A 74 -5.25 0.02 9.48
C THR A 74 -5.20 1.54 9.35
N LYS A 75 -6.26 2.23 9.79
CA LYS A 75 -6.30 3.69 9.84
C LYS A 75 -5.15 4.27 10.66
N LYS A 76 -4.91 3.73 11.87
CA LYS A 76 -3.79 4.16 12.73
C LYS A 76 -2.44 3.94 12.04
N LYS A 77 -2.21 2.75 11.47
CA LYS A 77 -0.98 2.42 10.76
C LYS A 77 -0.72 3.35 9.57
N ILE A 78 -1.74 3.67 8.76
CA ILE A 78 -1.59 4.59 7.64
C ILE A 78 -1.15 5.98 8.12
N VAL A 79 -1.74 6.47 9.21
CA VAL A 79 -1.36 7.77 9.80
C VAL A 79 0.07 7.73 10.32
N GLU A 80 0.46 6.69 11.06
CA GLU A 80 1.82 6.52 11.60
C GLU A 80 2.87 6.49 10.48
N GLU A 81 2.66 5.66 9.46
CA GLU A 81 3.56 5.60 8.30
C GLU A 81 3.66 6.96 7.61
N SER A 82 2.53 7.64 7.39
CA SER A 82 2.50 8.97 6.76
C SER A 82 3.24 10.04 7.58
N LEU A 83 3.24 9.93 8.92
CA LEU A 83 3.97 10.83 9.81
C LEU A 83 5.48 10.57 9.78
N VAL A 84 5.88 9.30 9.86
CA VAL A 84 7.30 8.89 9.79
C VAL A 84 7.93 9.35 8.48
N ILE A 85 7.17 9.29 7.38
CA ILE A 85 7.73 9.68 6.10
C ILE A 85 7.82 11.20 5.97
N ARG A 86 6.84 11.95 6.48
CA ARG A 86 6.94 13.42 6.54
C ARG A 86 8.19 13.88 7.27
N THR A 87 8.61 13.20 8.34
CA THR A 87 9.84 13.59 9.07
C THR A 87 11.12 13.28 8.30
N LYS A 88 11.15 12.22 7.49
CA LYS A 88 12.32 11.87 6.66
C LYS A 88 12.54 12.78 5.46
N SER A 89 11.51 13.51 5.03
CA SER A 89 11.60 14.46 3.91
C SER A 89 12.23 15.81 4.29
N PHE A 90 12.58 16.02 5.57
CA PHE A 90 13.21 17.26 6.07
C PHE A 90 14.68 17.06 6.51
N ASP A 91 15.24 15.86 6.33
CA ASP A 91 16.67 15.56 6.49
C ASP A 91 17.34 15.46 5.09
#